data_AF-A0A7J6WPS5-F1
#
_entry.id   AF-A0A7J6WPS5-F1
#
_cell.length_a   1.000
_cell.length_b   1.000
_cell.length_c   1.000
_cell.angle_alpha   90.00
_cell.angle_beta   90.00
_cell.angle_gamma   90.00
#
_symmetry.space_group_name_H-M   'P 1'
#
loop_
_entity.id
_entity.type
_entity.pdbx_description
1 polymer ?
#
loop_
_entity_poly.entity_id
_entity_poly.type
_entity_poly.pdbx_seq_one_letter_code
_entity_poly.pdbx_strand_id
1 'polypeptide(L)'
;MIRFEDEQRAVAGCFSICNNNSIKDPTQIEKEVVPCLDYGCCQTKIPKGLKYLKINLTSFSDHRNIYDSNPCDYAFLTDGTNNAYLVKGPENRVRSQIVLDWAIGNTPCEESKSICGPNTNCINSNYSSGGYGCSCRQGYTGNPFITDEGCQ
;
A
#
# COMPACT_ATOMS: atom_id res chain seq x y z
N MET A 1 5.59 -9.50 11.47
CA MET A 1 4.54 -8.52 11.88
C MET A 1 4.78 -7.21 11.15
N ILE A 2 3.81 -6.71 10.38
CA ILE A 2 3.91 -5.39 9.74
C ILE A 2 3.44 -4.30 10.70
N ARG A 3 4.24 -3.24 10.89
CA ARG A 3 3.87 -2.06 11.72
C ARG A 3 4.06 -0.77 10.92
N PHE A 4 3.06 0.11 10.98
CA PHE A 4 3.08 1.47 10.43
C PHE A 4 3.15 2.50 11.57
N GLU A 5 3.88 3.61 11.39
CA GLU A 5 4.01 4.70 12.38
C GLU A 5 3.87 6.07 11.68
N ASP A 6 3.01 6.96 12.21
CA ASP A 6 2.93 8.39 11.84
C ASP A 6 2.47 9.24 13.06
N GLU A 7 2.56 10.57 13.01
CA GLU A 7 2.29 11.52 14.11
C GLU A 7 0.82 11.52 14.61
N GLN A 8 -0.09 10.87 13.88
CA GLN A 8 -1.30 10.24 14.40
C GLN A 8 -1.13 8.72 14.23
N ARG A 9 -0.66 8.04 15.28
CA ARG A 9 -0.15 6.66 15.21
C ARG A 9 -1.24 5.62 14.92
N ALA A 10 -1.61 5.44 13.66
CA ALA A 10 -2.43 4.32 13.22
C ALA A 10 -1.53 3.12 12.90
N VAL A 11 -1.46 2.16 13.83
CA VAL A 11 -0.75 0.89 13.62
C VAL A 11 -1.75 -0.12 13.08
N ALA A 12 -1.65 -0.43 11.79
CA ALA A 12 -2.24 -1.63 11.22
C ALA A 12 -1.15 -2.70 11.06
N GLY A 13 -1.55 -3.96 11.15
CA GLY A 13 -0.60 -5.05 11.03
C GLY A 13 -1.31 -6.38 10.94
N CYS A 14 -0.57 -7.38 10.54
CA CYS A 14 -1.00 -8.75 10.55
C CYS A 14 0.23 -9.66 10.66
N PHE A 15 0.02 -10.94 10.94
CA PHE A 15 1.09 -11.92 11.07
C PHE A 15 0.70 -13.24 10.40
N SER A 16 1.71 -13.99 9.96
CA SER A 16 1.56 -15.36 9.51
C SER A 16 2.52 -16.27 10.29
N ILE A 17 2.31 -17.58 10.20
CA ILE A 17 3.16 -18.58 10.83
C ILE A 17 3.77 -19.44 9.73
N CYS A 18 5.10 -19.52 9.70
CA CYS A 18 5.89 -20.29 8.72
C CYS A 18 6.80 -21.31 9.42
N ASN A 19 6.28 -22.02 10.42
CA ASN A 19 7.07 -22.93 11.25
C ASN A 19 7.02 -24.36 10.70
N ASN A 20 8.16 -24.93 10.35
CA ASN A 20 8.28 -26.30 9.84
C ASN A 20 7.94 -27.41 10.87
N ASN A 21 7.83 -27.05 12.16
CA ASN A 21 7.32 -27.96 13.19
C ASN A 21 5.79 -28.04 13.18
N SER A 22 5.12 -26.95 12.81
CA SER A 22 3.66 -26.83 12.79
C SER A 22 3.08 -27.16 11.42
N ILE A 23 3.77 -26.76 10.36
CA ILE A 23 3.46 -27.03 8.96
C ILE A 23 4.44 -28.10 8.53
N LYS A 24 3.97 -29.34 8.28
CA LYS A 24 4.84 -30.46 7.90
C LYS A 24 5.00 -30.58 6.38
N ASP A 25 4.00 -30.10 5.64
CA ASP A 25 3.99 -30.10 4.18
C ASP A 25 4.27 -28.68 3.65
N PRO A 26 5.44 -28.43 3.01
CA PRO A 26 5.79 -27.12 2.47
C PRO A 26 4.83 -26.63 1.38
N THR A 27 4.03 -27.51 0.76
CA THR A 27 3.05 -27.08 -0.25
C THR A 27 1.86 -26.33 0.35
N GLN A 28 1.68 -26.39 1.68
CA GLN A 28 0.68 -25.60 2.40
C GLN A 28 1.12 -24.16 2.67
N ILE A 29 2.38 -23.82 2.36
CA ILE A 29 2.85 -22.44 2.43
C ILE A 29 2.48 -21.77 1.11
N GLU A 30 1.60 -20.79 1.19
CA GLU A 30 1.14 -20.05 0.03
C GLU A 30 2.33 -19.28 -0.58
N LYS A 31 2.69 -19.66 -1.80
CA LYS A 31 3.67 -18.95 -2.63
C LYS A 31 3.00 -17.95 -3.56
N GLU A 32 1.67 -18.01 -3.65
CA GLU A 32 0.82 -17.12 -4.41
C GLU A 32 0.18 -16.06 -3.50
N VAL A 33 -0.09 -14.87 -4.03
CA VAL A 33 -0.80 -13.81 -3.33
C VAL A 33 -2.15 -13.78 -3.99
N VAL A 34 -2.96 -14.78 -3.67
CA VAL A 34 -4.42 -14.73 -3.79
C VAL A 34 -4.87 -13.95 -2.52
N PRO A 35 -6.14 -13.57 -2.24
CA PRO A 35 -6.45 -13.17 -0.85
C PRO A 35 -5.78 -14.16 0.10
N CYS A 36 -4.98 -13.73 1.07
CA CYS A 36 -4.18 -14.66 1.87
C CYS A 36 -5.11 -15.69 2.54
N LEU A 37 -5.17 -16.90 1.99
CA LEU A 37 -6.12 -17.93 2.40
C LEU A 37 -5.45 -18.88 3.39
N ASP A 38 -4.14 -19.12 3.23
CA ASP A 38 -3.38 -20.11 3.98
C ASP A 38 -2.11 -19.52 4.67
N TYR A 39 -1.32 -20.44 5.26
CA TYR A 39 -0.06 -20.13 5.93
C TYR A 39 0.96 -19.46 5.00
N GLY A 40 1.81 -18.60 5.55
CA GLY A 40 2.87 -17.92 4.79
C GLY A 40 2.46 -16.58 4.19
N CYS A 41 1.17 -16.30 4.06
CA CYS A 41 0.67 -15.02 3.57
C CYS A 41 0.00 -14.24 4.71
N CYS A 42 0.06 -12.91 4.62
CA CYS A 42 -0.75 -12.05 5.46
C CYS A 42 -1.04 -10.71 4.78
N GLN A 43 -2.31 -10.29 4.82
CA GLN A 43 -2.77 -9.04 4.22
C GLN A 43 -3.46 -8.17 5.27
N THR A 44 -3.21 -6.86 5.20
CA THR A 44 -3.94 -5.87 6.00
C THR A 44 -4.29 -4.65 5.15
N LYS A 45 -5.35 -3.95 5.53
CA LYS A 45 -5.75 -2.70 4.86
C LYS A 45 -4.91 -1.55 5.41
N ILE A 46 -4.52 -0.63 4.53
CA ILE A 46 -3.83 0.60 4.92
C ILE A 46 -4.88 1.57 5.49
N PRO A 47 -4.68 2.10 6.71
CA PRO A 47 -5.51 3.18 7.25
C PRO A 47 -5.55 4.39 6.31
N LYS A 48 -6.70 5.06 6.24
CA LYS A 48 -6.84 6.30 5.46
C LYS A 48 -6.14 7.46 6.17
N GLY A 49 -5.71 8.46 5.40
CA GLY A 49 -5.18 9.72 5.92
C GLY A 49 -3.74 9.67 6.44
N LEU A 50 -2.98 8.62 6.10
CA LEU A 50 -1.55 8.56 6.42
C LEU A 50 -0.76 9.56 5.58
N LYS A 51 0.18 10.29 6.20
CA LYS A 51 1.14 11.15 5.49
C LYS A 51 2.40 10.38 5.15
N TYR A 52 2.77 9.44 6.02
CA TYR A 52 3.92 8.57 5.85
C TYR A 52 3.55 7.11 6.07
N LEU A 53 4.21 6.23 5.32
CA LEU A 53 4.06 4.79 5.42
C LEU A 53 5.42 4.14 5.67
N LYS A 54 5.58 3.56 6.86
CA LYS A 54 6.71 2.70 7.19
C LYS A 54 6.27 1.25 7.22
N ILE A 55 6.97 0.38 6.50
CA ILE A 55 6.74 -1.06 6.56
C ILE A 55 7.91 -1.68 7.31
N ASN A 56 7.63 -2.30 8.44
CA ASN A 56 8.60 -3.10 9.19
C ASN A 56 8.25 -4.58 9.06
N LEU A 57 9.23 -5.45 8.84
CA LEU A 57 9.08 -6.90 8.93
C LEU A 57 9.82 -7.42 10.14
N THR A 58 9.19 -8.34 10.87
CA THR A 58 9.78 -8.98 12.04
C THR A 58 9.32 -10.43 12.11
N SER A 59 10.26 -11.30 12.48
CA SER A 59 10.03 -12.70 12.78
C SER A 59 10.01 -12.91 14.29
N PHE A 60 9.07 -13.72 14.80
CA PHE A 60 8.98 -14.02 16.23
C PHE A 60 10.13 -14.89 16.74
N SER A 61 10.73 -15.70 15.86
CA SER A 61 11.79 -16.66 16.21
C SER A 61 13.10 -16.37 15.50
N ASP A 62 13.30 -15.15 14.98
CA ASP A 62 14.48 -14.79 14.16
C ASP A 62 14.74 -15.79 13.03
N HIS A 63 13.69 -16.18 12.29
CA HIS A 63 13.76 -17.15 11.20
C HIS A 63 14.27 -18.55 11.62
N ARG A 64 14.19 -18.91 12.91
CA ARG A 64 14.42 -20.28 13.37
C ARG A 64 13.23 -21.18 13.01
N ASN A 65 13.54 -22.42 12.62
CA ASN A 65 12.56 -23.46 12.27
C ASN A 65 11.66 -23.11 11.07
N ILE A 66 12.22 -22.43 10.07
CA ILE A 66 11.57 -22.21 8.77
C ILE A 66 12.09 -23.23 7.74
N TYR A 67 11.48 -23.27 6.56
CA TYR A 67 11.96 -24.12 5.46
C TYR A 67 13.10 -23.44 4.70
N ASP A 68 14.16 -24.19 4.38
CA ASP A 68 15.30 -23.70 3.58
C ASP A 68 14.87 -23.21 2.18
N SER A 69 13.76 -23.71 1.66
CA SER A 69 13.17 -23.28 0.39
C SER A 69 12.45 -21.93 0.46
N ASN A 70 12.25 -21.36 1.65
CA ASN A 70 11.63 -20.05 1.86
C ASN A 70 12.27 -19.31 3.06
N PRO A 71 13.52 -18.84 2.93
CA PRO A 71 14.29 -18.30 4.05
C PRO A 71 14.01 -16.81 4.35
N CYS A 72 13.21 -16.12 3.54
CA CYS A 72 13.06 -14.67 3.59
C CYS A 72 11.61 -14.21 3.69
N ASP A 73 11.37 -13.21 4.52
CA ASP A 73 10.11 -12.48 4.58
C ASP A 73 10.08 -11.32 3.58
N TYR A 74 8.92 -11.11 2.94
CA TYR A 74 8.70 -9.98 2.04
C TYR A 74 7.42 -9.22 2.42
N ALA A 75 7.41 -7.92 2.20
CA ALA A 75 6.25 -7.05 2.39
C ALA A 75 6.21 -6.03 1.26
N PHE A 76 5.03 -5.80 0.73
CA PHE A 76 4.79 -4.91 -0.40
C PHE A 76 3.37 -4.38 -0.36
N LEU A 77 3.12 -3.33 -1.13
CA LEU A 77 1.80 -2.75 -1.34
C LEU A 77 1.26 -3.15 -2.70
N THR A 78 -0.05 -3.32 -2.80
CA THR A 78 -0.73 -3.70 -4.05
C THR A 78 -2.10 -3.01 -4.11
N ASP A 79 -2.54 -2.64 -5.31
CA ASP A 79 -3.86 -2.03 -5.59
C ASP A 79 -5.02 -3.05 -5.60
N GLY A 80 -4.72 -4.34 -5.41
CA GLY A 80 -5.68 -5.43 -5.30
C GLY A 80 -4.99 -6.77 -5.07
N THR A 81 -5.77 -7.86 -4.93
CA THR A 81 -5.20 -9.19 -4.65
C THR A 81 -4.44 -9.78 -5.84
N ASN A 82 -4.77 -9.42 -7.08
CA ASN A 82 -4.27 -10.13 -8.26
C ASN A 82 -3.10 -9.44 -8.99
N ASN A 83 -2.62 -8.30 -8.49
CA ASN A 83 -1.62 -7.46 -9.18
C ASN A 83 -0.20 -7.57 -8.61
N ALA A 84 -0.01 -8.46 -7.62
CA ALA A 84 1.31 -8.78 -7.08
C ALA A 84 1.93 -9.93 -7.89
N TYR A 85 2.91 -9.60 -8.74
CA TYR A 85 3.76 -10.64 -9.32
C TYR A 85 4.82 -11.01 -8.29
N LEU A 86 4.59 -12.16 -7.67
CA LEU A 86 5.48 -12.72 -6.66
C LEU A 86 6.90 -12.92 -7.15
N VAL A 87 7.78 -13.01 -6.16
CA VAL A 87 9.23 -13.19 -6.24
C VAL A 87 9.59 -14.06 -7.45
N LYS A 88 9.93 -13.41 -8.57
CA LYS A 88 10.36 -14.10 -9.77
C LYS A 88 11.83 -14.46 -9.62
N GLY A 89 12.08 -15.72 -9.28
CA GLY A 89 13.40 -16.35 -9.43
C GLY A 89 14.51 -15.78 -8.51
N PRO A 90 15.79 -16.10 -8.79
CA PRO A 90 16.92 -16.01 -7.85
C PRO A 90 17.32 -14.58 -7.44
N GLU A 91 16.60 -13.55 -7.89
CA GLU A 91 16.95 -12.14 -7.69
C GLU A 91 16.38 -11.53 -6.39
N ASN A 92 15.55 -12.25 -5.62
CA ASN A 92 14.95 -11.76 -4.36
C ASN A 92 14.21 -10.40 -4.52
N ARG A 93 13.54 -10.20 -5.66
CA ARG A 93 12.83 -8.95 -5.97
C ARG A 93 11.33 -9.18 -6.05
N VAL A 94 10.58 -8.29 -5.41
CA VAL A 94 9.12 -8.21 -5.51
C VAL A 94 8.76 -7.06 -6.46
N ARG A 95 7.79 -7.29 -7.34
CA ARG A 95 7.19 -6.24 -8.18
C ARG A 95 5.70 -6.14 -7.91
N SER A 96 5.23 -4.93 -7.61
CA SER A 96 3.82 -4.65 -7.40
C SER A 96 3.40 -3.34 -8.04
N GLN A 97 2.12 -3.24 -8.36
CA GLN A 97 1.48 -2.01 -8.83
C GLN A 97 0.65 -1.42 -7.70
N ILE A 98 0.69 -0.10 -7.57
CA ILE A 98 -0.06 0.64 -6.56
C ILE A 98 -0.85 1.76 -7.20
N VAL A 99 -2.05 1.98 -6.67
CA VAL A 99 -2.86 3.15 -6.95
C VAL A 99 -3.09 3.85 -5.62
N LEU A 100 -2.70 5.11 -5.54
CA LEU A 100 -2.83 5.91 -4.32
C LEU A 100 -4.00 6.89 -4.48
N ASP A 101 -4.90 6.84 -3.52
CA ASP A 101 -5.86 7.92 -3.27
C ASP A 101 -5.23 8.87 -2.25
N TRP A 102 -5.14 10.17 -2.58
CA TRP A 102 -4.34 11.13 -1.84
C TRP A 102 -4.96 12.52 -1.86
N ALA A 103 -4.58 13.34 -0.87
CA ALA A 103 -4.96 14.74 -0.75
C ALA A 103 -3.73 15.59 -0.45
N ILE A 104 -3.78 16.86 -0.88
CA ILE A 104 -2.73 17.85 -0.67
C ILE A 104 -3.03 18.65 0.58
N GLY A 105 -2.02 18.77 1.45
CA GLY A 105 -2.06 19.62 2.63
C GLY A 105 -3.15 19.23 3.62
N ASN A 106 -3.49 20.16 4.50
CA ASN A 106 -4.58 20.02 5.48
C ASN A 106 -5.71 21.04 5.25
N THR A 107 -5.52 21.97 4.29
CA THR A 107 -6.45 23.07 4.01
C THR A 107 -7.49 22.65 2.97
N PRO A 108 -8.75 23.07 3.12
CA PRO A 108 -9.78 22.80 2.13
C PRO A 108 -9.61 23.67 0.88
N CYS A 109 -10.34 23.34 -0.18
CA CYS A 109 -10.38 24.03 -1.47
C CYS A 109 -10.68 25.52 -1.35
N GLU A 110 -11.57 25.90 -0.43
CA GLU A 110 -12.03 27.26 -0.22
C GLU A 110 -10.90 28.17 0.27
N GLU A 111 -9.90 27.59 0.96
CA GLU A 111 -8.74 28.30 1.52
C GLU A 111 -7.46 28.08 0.69
N SER A 112 -7.42 27.01 -0.10
CA SER A 112 -6.36 26.70 -1.04
C SER A 112 -6.47 27.60 -2.28
N LYS A 113 -5.63 28.64 -2.37
CA LYS A 113 -5.56 29.51 -3.56
C LYS A 113 -5.08 28.72 -4.79
N SER A 114 -6.03 28.18 -5.56
CA SER A 114 -5.91 27.68 -6.95
C SER A 114 -4.56 27.03 -7.31
N ILE A 115 -4.27 25.88 -6.71
CA ILE A 115 -3.11 25.06 -7.06
C ILE A 115 -3.43 24.05 -8.19
N CYS A 116 -4.71 23.75 -8.42
CA CYS A 116 -5.12 22.87 -9.53
C CYS A 116 -4.93 23.57 -10.88
N GLY A 117 -4.60 22.79 -11.92
CA GLY A 117 -4.40 23.29 -13.28
C GLY A 117 -5.67 23.81 -13.96
N PRO A 118 -5.57 24.37 -15.18
CA PRO A 118 -6.73 24.75 -15.98
C PRO A 118 -7.67 23.58 -16.27
N ASN A 119 -8.97 23.88 -16.42
CA ASN A 119 -10.06 22.92 -16.66
C ASN A 119 -10.22 21.82 -15.60
N THR A 120 -9.92 22.15 -14.36
CA THR A 120 -10.06 21.24 -13.22
C THR A 120 -11.16 21.65 -12.25
N ASN A 121 -11.51 20.71 -11.37
CA ASN A 121 -12.28 20.91 -10.16
C ASN A 121 -11.38 20.64 -8.96
N CYS A 122 -11.48 21.49 -7.94
CA CYS A 122 -10.93 21.19 -6.62
C CYS A 122 -11.95 20.36 -5.83
N ILE A 123 -11.50 19.31 -5.16
CA ILE A 123 -12.33 18.40 -4.36
C ILE A 123 -11.81 18.40 -2.93
N ASN A 124 -12.67 18.72 -1.97
CA ASN A 124 -12.32 18.61 -0.55
C ASN A 124 -12.11 17.16 -0.15
N SER A 125 -11.01 16.91 0.55
CA SER A 125 -10.69 15.62 1.13
C SER A 125 -11.69 15.22 2.20
N ASN A 126 -12.01 13.93 2.27
CA ASN A 126 -12.80 13.35 3.36
C ASN A 126 -11.92 12.79 4.49
N TYR A 127 -10.61 12.97 4.42
CA TYR A 127 -9.69 12.56 5.48
C TYR A 127 -9.85 13.48 6.70
N SER A 128 -9.68 12.92 7.90
CA SER A 128 -9.77 13.66 9.17
C SER A 128 -8.72 14.77 9.29
N SER A 129 -7.61 14.66 8.55
CA SER A 129 -6.57 15.68 8.43
C SER A 129 -6.93 16.83 7.49
N GLY A 130 -8.05 16.75 6.78
CA GLY A 130 -8.45 17.71 5.75
C GLY A 130 -7.66 17.53 4.44
N GLY A 131 -7.44 18.66 3.76
CA GLY A 131 -6.76 18.72 2.47
C GLY A 131 -7.71 18.78 1.27
N TYR A 132 -7.14 18.78 0.06
CA TYR A 132 -7.89 18.81 -1.19
C TYR A 132 -7.22 17.96 -2.29
N GLY A 133 -7.99 17.56 -3.29
CA GLY A 133 -7.51 16.93 -4.52
C GLY A 133 -7.95 17.72 -5.75
N CYS A 134 -7.37 17.40 -6.91
CA CYS A 134 -7.73 17.99 -8.19
C CYS A 134 -8.27 16.90 -9.13
N SER A 135 -9.30 17.22 -9.92
CA SER A 135 -9.85 16.33 -10.96
C SER A 135 -10.15 17.11 -12.23
N CYS A 136 -10.11 16.47 -13.40
CA CYS A 136 -10.51 17.12 -14.64
C CYS A 136 -12.03 17.37 -14.66
N ARG A 137 -12.43 18.50 -15.26
CA ARG A 137 -13.85 18.76 -15.56
C ARG A 137 -14.36 17.76 -16.58
N GLN A 138 -15.68 17.57 -16.60
CA GLN A 138 -16.32 16.69 -17.58
C GLN A 138 -15.94 17.11 -19.01
N GLY A 139 -15.47 16.16 -19.80
CA GLY A 139 -15.03 16.39 -21.18
C GLY A 139 -13.53 16.70 -21.34
N TYR A 140 -12.78 16.89 -20.25
CA TYR A 140 -11.34 17.14 -20.28
C TYR A 140 -10.55 15.93 -19.77
N THR A 141 -9.34 15.75 -20.28
CA THR A 141 -8.41 14.67 -19.91
C THR A 141 -7.00 15.20 -19.66
N GLY A 142 -6.18 14.48 -18.90
CA GLY A 142 -4.82 14.90 -18.58
C GLY A 142 -4.55 14.87 -17.08
N ASN A 143 -3.54 15.62 -16.64
CA ASN A 143 -3.13 15.65 -15.24
C ASN A 143 -3.64 16.94 -14.56
N PRO A 144 -4.64 16.85 -13.67
CA PRO A 144 -5.25 18.02 -13.06
C PRO A 144 -4.33 18.78 -12.09
N PHE A 145 -3.14 18.24 -11.79
CA PHE A 145 -2.15 18.86 -10.90
C PHE A 145 -1.09 19.68 -11.66
N ILE A 146 -1.06 19.63 -12.99
CA ILE A 146 -0.12 20.45 -13.79
C ILE A 146 -0.69 21.85 -13.90
N THR A 147 0.00 22.85 -13.34
CA THR A 147 -0.51 24.23 -13.26
C THR A 147 -0.65 24.91 -14.63
N ASP A 148 0.20 24.53 -15.59
CA ASP A 148 0.30 25.24 -16.87
C ASP A 148 -0.62 24.63 -17.95
N GLU A 149 -0.57 23.31 -18.11
CA GLU A 149 -1.38 22.58 -19.10
C GLU A 149 -2.68 22.00 -18.53
N GLY A 150 -2.67 21.61 -17.25
CA GLY A 150 -3.82 21.02 -16.55
C GLY A 150 -4.50 19.90 -17.32
N CYS A 151 -5.82 20.01 -17.46
CA CYS A 151 -6.61 19.13 -18.30
C CYS A 151 -6.95 19.81 -19.63
N GLN A 152 -6.92 19.02 -20.71
CA GLN A 152 -7.17 19.43 -22.09
C GLN A 152 -8.38 18.74 -22.69
#